data_AF-A0A1S2PHM5-F1
#
_entry.id   AF-A0A1S2PHM5-F1
#
_cell.length_a   1.000
_cell.length_b   1.000
_cell.length_c   1.000
_cell.angle_alpha   90.00
_cell.angle_beta   90.00
_cell.angle_gamma   90.00
#
_symmetry.space_group_name_H-M   'P 1'
#
loop_
_entity.id
_entity.type
_entity.pdbx_description
1 polymer ?
#
loop_
_entity_poly.entity_id
_entity_poly.type
_entity_poly.pdbx_seq_one_letter_code
_entity_poly.pdbx_strand_id
1 'polypeptide(L)'
;MESGPADSELYPGASTSHWYETAYPGDPMHVNTIVWHSTESTGLPGYAGGSMAPTLTAVPNWSAERLDWFQHFPFDRSARALVHDRTQIGTNTLNVAQVEIVGTCDPDTHAHWDQAGIRHLYMPELPPWAVDGLTTFARWTHDVHGVPLASGLTWNPYPASYGAANGVRMSTVQWQEFQGHCGHQHVPENDHGDPGLFPIASVLTTAT
;
A
#
# COMPACT_ATOMS: atom_id res chain seq x y z
N MET A 1 11.87 15.33 -24.56
CA MET A 1 10.43 15.00 -24.64
C MET A 1 10.24 13.83 -23.70
N GLU A 2 9.87 14.09 -22.46
CA GLU A 2 9.42 13.01 -21.57
C GLU A 2 8.08 12.53 -22.11
N SER A 3 8.01 11.28 -22.52
CA SER A 3 6.74 10.59 -22.69
C SER A 3 6.05 10.61 -21.33
N GLY A 4 4.88 11.25 -21.24
CA GLY A 4 4.03 11.10 -20.07
C GLY A 4 3.75 9.61 -19.81
N PRO A 5 3.46 9.22 -18.56
CA PRO A 5 3.16 7.84 -18.24
C PRO A 5 1.99 7.34 -19.09
N ALA A 6 2.12 6.11 -19.57
CA ALA A 6 1.03 5.48 -20.30
C ALA A 6 -0.16 5.30 -19.34
N ASP A 7 -1.36 5.70 -19.77
CA ASP A 7 -2.64 5.60 -19.03
C ASP A 7 -3.03 4.17 -18.56
N SER A 8 -2.13 3.20 -18.70
CA SER A 8 -2.36 1.76 -18.52
C SER A 8 -1.17 1.01 -17.90
N GLU A 9 -0.18 1.69 -17.30
CA GLU A 9 1.01 1.01 -16.77
C GLU A 9 0.64 -0.05 -15.71
N LEU A 10 1.19 -1.25 -15.86
CA LEU A 10 0.94 -2.41 -15.00
C LEU A 10 2.24 -2.88 -14.36
N TYR A 11 2.18 -3.26 -13.08
CA TYR A 11 3.29 -3.92 -12.42
C TYR A 11 3.58 -5.26 -13.11
N PRO A 12 4.84 -5.55 -13.51
CA PRO A 12 5.17 -6.76 -14.25
C PRO A 12 4.70 -8.04 -13.55
N GLY A 13 3.90 -8.83 -14.28
CA GLY A 13 3.37 -10.10 -13.79
C GLY A 13 2.14 -9.98 -12.89
N ALA A 14 1.65 -8.76 -12.60
CA ALA A 14 0.41 -8.59 -11.85
C ALA A 14 -0.80 -9.10 -12.64
N SER A 15 -1.68 -9.84 -11.96
CA SER A 15 -2.97 -10.25 -12.50
C SER A 15 -3.93 -9.08 -12.54
N THR A 16 -4.67 -8.93 -13.63
CA THR A 16 -5.80 -7.98 -13.76
C THR A 16 -7.15 -8.67 -13.58
N SER A 17 -7.19 -9.88 -13.03
CA SER A 17 -8.45 -10.63 -12.81
C SER A 17 -9.42 -9.94 -11.83
N HIS A 18 -8.96 -8.95 -11.07
CA HIS A 18 -9.75 -8.11 -10.17
C HIS A 18 -9.72 -6.64 -10.62
N TRP A 19 -9.94 -6.37 -11.90
CA TRP A 19 -9.91 -5.02 -12.45
C TRP A 19 -11.17 -4.20 -12.09
N TYR A 20 -11.00 -3.03 -11.46
CA TYR A 20 -12.12 -2.20 -10.97
C TYR A 20 -12.22 -0.82 -11.64
N GLU A 21 -11.19 -0.37 -12.37
CA GLU A 21 -11.19 0.92 -13.10
C GLU A 21 -12.40 1.11 -14.01
N THR A 22 -12.92 0.03 -14.62
CA THR A 22 -14.12 0.12 -15.49
C THR A 22 -15.37 0.59 -14.73
N ALA A 23 -15.54 0.12 -13.49
CA ALA A 23 -16.70 0.46 -12.66
C ALA A 23 -16.46 1.71 -11.81
N TYR A 24 -15.20 1.98 -11.45
CA TYR A 24 -14.78 3.08 -10.59
C TYR A 24 -13.63 3.85 -11.24
N PRO A 25 -13.85 4.59 -12.34
CA PRO A 25 -12.76 5.24 -13.08
C PRO A 25 -11.98 6.23 -12.21
N GLY A 26 -10.67 6.05 -12.12
CA GLY A 26 -9.73 6.91 -11.39
C GLY A 26 -9.37 8.17 -12.18
N ASP A 27 -8.90 9.17 -11.45
CA ASP A 27 -8.28 10.36 -12.02
C ASP A 27 -6.86 10.02 -12.48
N PRO A 28 -6.40 10.50 -13.65
CA PRO A 28 -5.00 10.39 -14.06
C PRO A 28 -4.07 11.09 -13.06
N MET A 29 -2.93 10.47 -12.78
CA MET A 29 -1.92 10.95 -11.84
C MET A 29 -0.50 10.74 -12.38
N HIS A 30 0.49 11.28 -11.69
CA HIS A 30 1.89 10.92 -11.87
C HIS A 30 2.40 10.41 -10.52
N VAL A 31 2.30 9.11 -10.28
CA VAL A 31 2.53 8.55 -8.95
C VAL A 31 3.96 8.84 -8.48
N ASN A 32 4.05 9.50 -7.33
CA ASN A 32 5.30 9.80 -6.64
C ASN A 32 5.30 9.30 -5.18
N THR A 33 4.17 8.74 -4.74
CA THR A 33 3.94 8.29 -3.36
C THR A 33 3.32 6.90 -3.35
N ILE A 34 3.84 6.00 -2.52
CA ILE A 34 3.22 4.70 -2.20
C ILE A 34 2.67 4.75 -0.79
N VAL A 35 1.39 4.42 -0.65
CA VAL A 35 0.78 4.15 0.65
C VAL A 35 0.63 2.65 0.83
N TRP A 36 1.33 2.13 1.82
CA TRP A 36 1.25 0.73 2.24
C TRP A 36 0.09 0.52 3.21
N HIS A 37 -0.61 -0.58 3.01
CA HIS A 37 -1.74 -1.01 3.82
C HIS A 37 -1.60 -2.49 4.21
N SER A 38 -2.34 -2.91 5.23
CA SER A 38 -2.63 -4.31 5.49
C SER A 38 -4.13 -4.58 5.43
N THR A 39 -4.51 -5.66 4.75
CA THR A 39 -5.93 -5.95 4.50
C THR A 39 -6.70 -6.39 5.73
N GLU A 40 -6.00 -6.71 6.82
CA GLU A 40 -6.53 -7.38 8.02
C GLU A 40 -7.31 -8.66 7.66
N SER A 41 -6.79 -9.40 6.67
CA SER A 41 -7.39 -10.60 6.12
C SER A 41 -6.34 -11.65 5.72
N THR A 42 -6.79 -12.86 5.39
CA THR A 42 -5.93 -14.01 5.03
C THR A 42 -5.96 -14.36 3.54
N GLY A 43 -6.67 -13.58 2.72
CA GLY A 43 -6.78 -13.78 1.28
C GLY A 43 -7.15 -12.49 0.56
N LEU A 44 -7.15 -12.52 -0.78
CA LEU A 44 -7.50 -11.34 -1.60
C LEU A 44 -8.94 -10.86 -1.30
N PRO A 45 -9.13 -9.65 -0.76
CA PRO A 45 -10.46 -9.11 -0.50
C PRO A 45 -11.21 -8.81 -1.80
N GLY A 46 -12.55 -8.84 -1.74
CA GLY A 46 -13.41 -8.37 -2.83
C GLY A 46 -13.61 -6.85 -2.86
N TYR A 47 -13.06 -6.12 -1.88
CA TYR A 47 -13.11 -4.65 -1.76
C TYR A 47 -14.49 -4.02 -2.00
N ALA A 48 -15.55 -4.65 -1.47
CA ALA A 48 -16.95 -4.28 -1.70
C ALA A 48 -17.32 -4.12 -3.19
N GLY A 49 -16.79 -5.00 -4.04
CA GLY A 49 -16.98 -4.95 -5.48
C GLY A 49 -16.09 -3.94 -6.20
N GLY A 50 -15.07 -3.39 -5.53
CA GLY A 50 -14.11 -2.43 -6.08
C GLY A 50 -14.27 -1.00 -5.55
N SER A 51 -15.34 -0.70 -4.81
CA SER A 51 -15.60 0.65 -4.30
C SER A 51 -14.59 1.14 -3.27
N MET A 52 -13.76 0.24 -2.74
CA MET A 52 -12.72 0.52 -1.75
C MET A 52 -11.36 -0.08 -2.16
N ALA A 53 -11.21 -0.49 -3.41
CA ALA A 53 -10.01 -1.22 -3.83
C ALA A 53 -8.77 -0.32 -3.86
N PRO A 54 -7.59 -0.83 -3.47
CA PRO A 54 -6.30 -0.14 -3.61
C PRO A 54 -5.87 -0.17 -5.09
N THR A 55 -4.72 0.43 -5.42
CA THR A 55 -4.13 0.30 -6.77
C THR A 55 -3.69 -1.15 -7.02
N LEU A 56 -3.01 -1.78 -6.05
CA LEU A 56 -2.58 -3.17 -6.09
C LEU A 56 -2.76 -3.88 -4.75
N THR A 57 -2.82 -5.21 -4.81
CA THR A 57 -2.77 -6.09 -3.64
C THR A 57 -1.73 -7.19 -3.83
N ALA A 58 -0.84 -7.34 -2.85
CA ALA A 58 0.13 -8.41 -2.75
C ALA A 58 -0.43 -9.56 -1.89
N VAL A 59 -0.53 -10.76 -2.49
CA VAL A 59 -1.09 -11.95 -1.84
C VAL A 59 0.02 -12.98 -1.58
N PRO A 60 0.16 -13.52 -0.35
CA PRO A 60 1.21 -14.50 -0.06
C PRO A 60 0.95 -15.82 -0.78
N ASN A 61 1.93 -16.25 -1.58
CA ASN A 61 2.00 -17.59 -2.11
C ASN A 61 2.95 -18.44 -1.26
N TRP A 62 2.39 -19.10 -0.25
CA TRP A 62 3.16 -19.91 0.72
C TRP A 62 3.93 -21.08 0.10
N SER A 63 3.43 -21.65 -1.00
CA SER A 63 4.07 -22.80 -1.63
C SER A 63 5.33 -22.42 -2.41
N ALA A 64 5.35 -21.20 -2.93
CA ALA A 64 6.42 -20.70 -3.77
C ALA A 64 7.26 -19.61 -3.09
N GLU A 65 6.94 -19.28 -1.84
CA GLU A 65 7.60 -18.24 -1.04
C GLU A 65 7.77 -16.94 -1.85
N ARG A 66 6.66 -16.40 -2.34
CA ARG A 66 6.63 -15.13 -3.08
C ARG A 66 5.29 -14.41 -2.88
N LEU A 67 5.21 -13.18 -3.38
CA LEU A 67 3.96 -12.42 -3.49
C LEU A 67 3.38 -12.54 -4.89
N ASP A 68 2.14 -13.00 -4.99
CA ASP A 68 1.34 -12.92 -6.22
C ASP A 68 0.60 -11.59 -6.21
N TRP A 69 0.80 -10.78 -7.25
CA TRP A 69 0.28 -9.41 -7.32
C TRP A 69 -1.01 -9.35 -8.12
N PHE A 70 -1.98 -8.58 -7.61
CA PHE A 70 -3.23 -8.26 -8.29
C PHE A 70 -3.32 -6.75 -8.44
N GLN A 71 -3.53 -6.28 -9.67
CA GLN A 71 -3.67 -4.86 -9.96
C GLN A 71 -5.11 -4.54 -10.33
N HIS A 72 -5.64 -3.51 -9.69
CA HIS A 72 -7.06 -3.16 -9.72
C HIS A 72 -7.35 -1.92 -10.57
N PHE A 73 -6.38 -1.01 -10.64
CA PHE A 73 -6.40 0.23 -11.41
C PHE A 73 -5.06 0.38 -12.15
N PRO A 74 -4.99 1.15 -13.26
CA PRO A 74 -3.70 1.56 -13.81
C PRO A 74 -2.83 2.21 -12.73
N PHE A 75 -1.51 2.01 -12.78
CA PHE A 75 -0.64 2.46 -11.69
C PHE A 75 -0.75 3.98 -11.48
N ASP A 76 -0.77 4.74 -12.57
CA ASP A 76 -0.89 6.19 -12.59
C ASP A 76 -2.36 6.69 -12.58
N ARG A 77 -3.23 6.00 -11.83
CA ARG A 77 -4.63 6.43 -11.60
C ARG A 77 -5.05 6.30 -10.14
N SER A 78 -5.91 7.22 -9.69
CA SER A 78 -6.40 7.20 -8.32
C SER A 78 -7.24 5.95 -8.04
N ALA A 79 -6.93 5.29 -6.91
CA ALA A 79 -7.69 4.14 -6.38
C ALA A 79 -8.64 4.58 -5.26
N ARG A 80 -9.14 3.65 -4.42
CA ARG A 80 -10.29 3.89 -3.51
C ARG A 80 -10.10 3.47 -2.05
N ALA A 81 -8.92 3.00 -1.66
CA ALA A 81 -8.64 2.55 -0.29
C ALA A 81 -8.47 3.69 0.73
N LEU A 82 -8.12 4.91 0.29
CA LEU A 82 -8.09 6.09 1.15
C LEU A 82 -9.42 6.85 1.16
N VAL A 83 -9.77 7.40 2.33
CA VAL A 83 -10.88 8.34 2.47
C VAL A 83 -10.63 9.57 1.61
N HIS A 84 -11.61 9.92 0.78
CA HIS A 84 -11.49 10.98 -0.20
C HIS A 84 -12.50 12.09 0.02
N ASP A 85 -12.09 13.16 0.69
CA ASP A 85 -12.85 14.40 0.76
C ASP A 85 -12.21 15.46 -0.16
N ARG A 86 -12.81 15.64 -1.35
CA ARG A 86 -12.38 16.69 -2.31
C ARG A 86 -12.67 18.10 -1.83
N THR A 87 -13.51 18.29 -0.81
CA THR A 87 -13.68 19.61 -0.19
C THR A 87 -12.50 19.98 0.69
N GLN A 88 -11.66 19.00 1.02
CA GLN A 88 -10.37 19.16 1.67
C GLN A 88 -9.27 18.98 0.63
N ILE A 89 -8.44 17.93 0.69
CA ILE A 89 -7.29 17.77 -0.22
C ILE A 89 -7.38 16.63 -1.19
N GLY A 90 -8.38 15.76 -1.03
CA GLY A 90 -8.57 14.58 -1.86
C GLY A 90 -7.40 13.60 -1.78
N THR A 91 -7.26 12.91 -0.64
CA THR A 91 -6.05 12.13 -0.31
C THR A 91 -5.70 11.04 -1.33
N ASN A 92 -6.69 10.46 -2.04
CA ASN A 92 -6.47 9.43 -3.04
C ASN A 92 -6.10 9.97 -4.44
N THR A 93 -6.14 11.29 -4.67
CA THR A 93 -5.87 11.94 -5.98
C THR A 93 -4.56 12.74 -6.02
N LEU A 94 -3.77 12.70 -4.94
CA LEU A 94 -2.50 13.41 -4.85
C LEU A 94 -1.32 12.48 -5.18
N ASN A 95 -1.28 12.00 -6.43
CA ASN A 95 -0.14 11.24 -6.98
C ASN A 95 0.25 9.99 -6.17
N VAL A 96 -0.75 9.27 -5.67
CA VAL A 96 -0.57 8.14 -4.77
C VAL A 96 -1.01 6.81 -5.38
N ALA A 97 -0.13 5.81 -5.35
CA ALA A 97 -0.54 4.42 -5.49
C ALA A 97 -0.78 3.81 -4.11
N GLN A 98 -1.92 3.14 -3.95
CA GLN A 98 -2.32 2.45 -2.73
C GLN A 98 -1.99 0.96 -2.89
N VAL A 99 -1.27 0.38 -1.93
CA VAL A 99 -0.81 -1.01 -1.99
C VAL A 99 -1.22 -1.75 -0.74
N GLU A 100 -2.10 -2.74 -0.90
CA GLU A 100 -2.51 -3.65 0.16
C GLU A 100 -1.62 -4.88 0.23
N ILE A 101 -1.30 -5.31 1.45
CA ILE A 101 -0.62 -6.58 1.70
C ILE A 101 -1.59 -7.50 2.46
N VAL A 102 -1.84 -8.69 1.91
CA VAL A 102 -2.69 -9.67 2.59
C VAL A 102 -2.00 -10.19 3.84
N GLY A 103 -2.60 -9.94 4.99
CA GLY A 103 -2.07 -10.18 6.31
C GLY A 103 -2.67 -9.21 7.32
N THR A 104 -2.05 -9.13 8.49
CA THR A 104 -2.47 -8.28 9.62
C THR A 104 -1.31 -7.51 10.20
N CYS A 105 -1.56 -6.29 10.68
CA CYS A 105 -0.64 -5.55 11.54
C CYS A 105 -1.01 -5.59 13.02
N ASP A 106 -2.19 -6.12 13.34
CA ASP A 106 -2.76 -6.18 14.69
C ASP A 106 -2.22 -7.41 15.45
N PRO A 107 -1.50 -7.23 16.57
CA PRO A 107 -0.97 -8.33 17.37
C PRO A 107 -2.07 -9.25 17.93
N ASP A 108 -3.26 -8.74 18.22
CA ASP A 108 -4.36 -9.57 18.75
C ASP A 108 -4.91 -10.50 17.66
N THR A 109 -5.09 -9.97 16.44
CA THR A 109 -5.48 -10.75 15.26
C THR A 109 -4.41 -11.78 14.90
N HIS A 110 -3.13 -11.38 14.89
CA HIS A 110 -2.00 -12.29 14.69
C HIS A 110 -2.02 -13.46 15.70
N ALA A 111 -2.12 -13.16 16.99
CA ALA A 111 -2.16 -14.18 18.04
C ALA A 111 -3.37 -15.12 17.89
N HIS A 112 -4.53 -14.59 17.50
CA HIS A 112 -5.73 -15.39 17.25
C HIS A 112 -5.53 -16.35 16.07
N TRP A 113 -4.99 -15.87 14.95
CA TRP A 113 -4.74 -16.70 13.77
C TRP A 113 -3.66 -17.74 14.00
N ASP A 114 -2.61 -17.41 14.76
CA ASP A 114 -1.58 -18.37 15.17
C ASP A 114 -2.17 -19.50 16.02
N GLN A 115 -3.00 -19.17 17.02
CA GLN A 115 -3.69 -20.17 17.83
C GLN A 115 -4.63 -21.05 17.00
N ALA A 116 -5.21 -20.50 15.93
CA ALA A 116 -6.06 -21.23 14.99
C ALA A 116 -5.26 -22.01 13.92
N GLY A 117 -3.93 -21.90 13.87
CA GLY A 117 -3.09 -22.54 12.85
C GLY A 117 -3.27 -21.97 11.44
N ILE A 118 -3.76 -20.73 11.32
CA ILE A 118 -3.99 -20.05 10.05
C ILE A 118 -2.69 -19.39 9.60
N ARG A 119 -2.18 -19.76 8.43
CA ARG A 119 -1.00 -19.08 7.84
C ARG A 119 -1.38 -17.68 7.38
N HIS A 120 -0.58 -16.70 7.76
CA HIS A 120 -0.79 -15.30 7.43
C HIS A 120 0.54 -14.53 7.50
N LEU A 121 0.60 -13.37 6.85
CA LEU A 121 1.69 -12.42 7.05
C LEU A 121 1.37 -11.53 8.25
N TYR A 122 2.33 -11.37 9.16
CA TYR A 122 2.28 -10.39 10.23
C TYR A 122 3.21 -9.22 9.86
N MET A 123 2.66 -8.02 9.65
CA MET A 123 3.39 -6.90 9.06
C MET A 123 4.68 -6.54 9.80
N PRO A 124 4.75 -6.56 11.15
CA PRO A 124 6.00 -6.28 11.86
C PRO A 124 7.08 -7.34 11.70
N GLU A 125 6.71 -8.58 11.36
CA GLU A 125 7.60 -9.73 11.29
C GLU A 125 7.47 -10.47 9.95
N LEU A 126 7.56 -9.72 8.85
CA LEU A 126 7.48 -10.31 7.50
C LEU A 126 8.63 -11.31 7.26
N PRO A 127 8.34 -12.47 6.64
CA PRO A 127 9.38 -13.41 6.25
C PRO A 127 10.26 -12.80 5.14
N PRO A 128 11.54 -13.20 5.03
CA PRO A 128 12.48 -12.62 4.08
C PRO A 128 11.98 -12.58 2.63
N TRP A 129 11.34 -13.65 2.16
CA TRP A 129 10.82 -13.72 0.80
C TRP A 129 9.70 -12.71 0.51
N ALA A 130 8.91 -12.33 1.53
CA ALA A 130 7.89 -11.30 1.39
C ALA A 130 8.55 -9.93 1.31
N VAL A 131 9.56 -9.67 2.15
CA VAL A 131 10.37 -8.45 2.10
C VAL A 131 11.02 -8.30 0.72
N ASP A 132 11.64 -9.37 0.19
CA ASP A 132 12.26 -9.35 -1.15
C ASP A 132 11.26 -9.01 -2.27
N GLY A 133 10.04 -9.55 -2.18
CA GLY A 133 8.96 -9.24 -3.12
C GLY A 133 8.53 -7.77 -3.06
N LEU A 134 8.42 -7.21 -1.85
CA LEU A 134 8.08 -5.80 -1.64
C LEU A 134 9.24 -4.87 -2.05
N THR A 135 10.49 -5.26 -1.82
CA THR A 135 11.67 -4.54 -2.28
C THR A 135 11.74 -4.50 -3.81
N THR A 136 11.42 -5.62 -4.46
CA THR A 136 11.35 -5.68 -5.93
C THR A 136 10.30 -4.71 -6.47
N PHE A 137 9.11 -4.68 -5.85
CA PHE A 137 8.07 -3.71 -6.20
C PHE A 137 8.53 -2.26 -5.96
N ALA A 138 9.10 -1.94 -4.79
CA ALA A 138 9.57 -0.59 -4.48
C ALA A 138 10.61 -0.10 -5.50
N ARG A 139 11.55 -0.96 -5.90
CA ARG A 139 12.53 -0.64 -6.96
C ARG A 139 11.86 -0.41 -8.30
N TRP A 140 10.89 -1.23 -8.69
CA TRP A 140 10.15 -0.98 -9.93
C TRP A 140 9.43 0.38 -9.90
N THR A 141 8.80 0.75 -8.78
CA THR A 141 8.16 2.08 -8.66
C THR A 141 9.18 3.22 -8.78
N HIS A 142 10.40 3.01 -8.28
CA HIS A 142 11.48 3.97 -8.42
C HIS A 142 11.97 4.07 -9.87
N ASP A 143 12.29 2.92 -10.48
CA ASP A 143 12.91 2.86 -11.81
C ASP A 143 11.95 3.32 -12.91
N VAL A 144 10.65 3.04 -12.76
CA VAL A 144 9.64 3.33 -13.79
C VAL A 144 8.89 4.63 -13.55
N HIS A 145 8.58 4.97 -12.29
CA HIS A 145 7.76 6.13 -11.95
C HIS A 145 8.52 7.22 -11.17
N GLY A 146 9.79 6.99 -10.81
CA GLY A 146 10.60 7.96 -10.09
C GLY A 146 10.24 8.11 -8.61
N VAL A 147 9.46 7.19 -8.05
CA VAL A 147 9.14 7.19 -6.61
C VAL A 147 10.44 7.12 -5.79
N PRO A 148 10.70 8.05 -4.86
CA PRO A 148 11.90 7.97 -4.01
C PRO A 148 11.91 6.71 -3.15
N LEU A 149 13.04 5.97 -3.13
CA LEU A 149 13.29 4.87 -2.18
C LEU A 149 13.59 5.39 -0.76
N ALA A 150 12.67 6.20 -0.22
CA ALA A 150 12.77 6.79 1.10
C ALA A 150 11.37 6.88 1.74
N SER A 151 11.36 6.82 3.06
CA SER A 151 10.16 7.15 3.86
C SER A 151 10.42 8.40 4.69
N GLY A 152 11.47 8.40 5.53
CA GLY A 152 11.77 9.51 6.43
C GLY A 152 10.76 9.69 7.57
N LEU A 153 9.78 8.78 7.70
CA LEU A 153 8.71 8.81 8.70
C LEU A 153 8.98 7.82 9.84
N THR A 154 8.38 8.11 10.99
CA THR A 154 8.31 7.18 12.13
C THR A 154 7.10 6.27 11.96
N TRP A 155 7.32 4.96 12.05
CA TRP A 155 6.27 3.95 11.94
C TRP A 155 5.92 3.42 13.33
N ASN A 156 4.67 3.55 13.74
CA ASN A 156 4.21 3.12 15.05
C ASN A 156 3.60 1.70 14.99
N PRO A 157 3.76 0.88 16.04
CA PRO A 157 3.05 -0.40 16.14
C PRO A 157 1.55 -0.19 16.33
N TYR A 158 0.73 -1.13 15.86
CA TYR A 158 -0.68 -1.17 16.20
C TYR A 158 -0.86 -1.60 17.67
N PRO A 159 -1.79 -1.02 18.45
CA PRO A 159 -2.78 0.00 18.07
C PRO A 159 -2.30 1.45 18.23
N ALA A 160 -1.05 1.71 18.59
CA ALA A 160 -0.53 3.08 18.77
C ALA A 160 -0.52 3.89 17.46
N SER A 161 -0.49 3.22 16.31
CA SER A 161 -0.63 3.82 14.98
C SER A 161 -2.08 4.19 14.61
N TYR A 162 -3.09 3.72 15.35
CA TYR A 162 -4.50 3.94 15.04
C TYR A 162 -5.02 5.31 15.52
N GLY A 163 -6.01 5.85 14.80
CA GLY A 163 -6.73 7.06 15.15
C GLY A 163 -6.11 8.35 14.62
N ALA A 164 -6.86 9.44 14.73
CA ALA A 164 -6.44 10.76 14.26
C ALA A 164 -5.29 11.37 15.09
N ALA A 165 -5.14 10.96 16.36
CA ALA A 165 -4.15 11.47 17.31
C ALA A 165 -2.97 10.51 17.54
N ASN A 166 -2.55 9.76 16.51
CA ASN A 166 -1.48 8.76 16.59
C ASN A 166 -0.05 9.36 16.63
N GLY A 167 0.09 10.69 16.49
CA GLY A 167 1.37 11.41 16.56
C GLY A 167 2.27 11.31 15.33
N VAL A 168 1.91 10.51 14.31
CA VAL A 168 2.69 10.31 13.07
C VAL A 168 1.93 10.69 11.80
N ARG A 169 0.63 11.02 11.93
CA ARG A 169 -0.19 11.51 10.83
C ARG A 169 0.33 12.86 10.32
N MET A 170 0.54 12.94 9.01
CA MET A 170 0.91 14.17 8.33
C MET A 170 -0.23 15.19 8.43
N SER A 171 0.14 16.47 8.48
CA SER A 171 -0.76 17.54 8.11
C SER A 171 -1.05 17.53 6.61
N THR A 172 -2.10 18.22 6.21
CA THR A 172 -2.41 18.50 4.80
C THR A 172 -1.21 19.00 4.00
N VAL A 173 -0.46 19.98 4.54
CA VAL A 173 0.69 20.58 3.84
C VAL A 173 1.80 19.55 3.65
N GLN A 174 2.10 18.78 4.70
CA GLN A 174 3.09 17.70 4.60
C GLN A 174 2.68 16.66 3.56
N TRP A 175 1.39 16.29 3.48
CA TRP A 175 0.91 15.33 2.48
C TRP A 175 1.05 15.84 1.05
N GLN A 176 0.77 17.12 0.80
CA GLN A 176 0.93 17.73 -0.53
C GLN A 176 2.38 17.77 -1.01
N GLU A 177 3.33 17.85 -0.09
CA GLU A 177 4.77 17.91 -0.38
C GLU A 177 5.46 16.53 -0.33
N PHE A 178 4.82 15.53 0.27
CA PHE A 178 5.41 14.23 0.50
C PHE A 178 5.64 13.47 -0.81
N GLN A 179 6.77 12.77 -0.87
CA GLN A 179 7.13 11.83 -1.92
C GLN A 179 7.88 10.66 -1.30
N GLY A 180 7.68 9.46 -1.84
CA GLY A 180 8.28 8.23 -1.35
C GLY A 180 7.25 7.29 -0.73
N HIS A 181 7.60 6.62 0.36
CA HIS A 181 6.79 5.56 0.94
C HIS A 181 6.28 5.90 2.35
N CYS A 182 4.98 5.76 2.55
CA CYS A 182 4.34 5.89 3.85
C CYS A 182 3.28 4.80 4.04
N GLY A 183 2.76 4.67 5.25
CA GLY A 183 1.63 3.80 5.58
C GLY A 183 0.33 4.59 5.77
N HIS A 184 -0.82 3.90 5.77
CA HIS A 184 -2.13 4.51 6.02
C HIS A 184 -2.19 5.35 7.31
N GLN A 185 -1.45 4.91 8.34
CA GLN A 185 -1.25 5.66 9.60
C GLN A 185 -0.72 7.10 9.44
N HIS A 186 -0.07 7.43 8.31
CA HIS A 186 0.51 8.75 8.07
C HIS A 186 -0.41 9.66 7.25
N VAL A 187 -1.40 9.12 6.54
CA VAL A 187 -2.22 9.89 5.60
C VAL A 187 -3.20 10.79 6.38
N PRO A 188 -3.28 12.11 6.12
CA PRO A 188 -4.27 12.98 6.77
C PRO A 188 -5.71 12.52 6.51
N GLU A 189 -6.67 13.02 7.28
CA GLU A 189 -8.13 12.79 7.09
C GLU A 189 -8.60 11.34 7.20
N ASN A 190 -7.68 10.41 7.42
CA ASN A 190 -7.93 9.00 7.70
C ASN A 190 -7.68 8.75 9.19
N ASP A 191 -8.21 7.66 9.73
CA ASP A 191 -8.05 7.25 11.13
C ASP A 191 -7.47 5.84 11.29
N HIS A 192 -7.10 5.20 10.18
CA HIS A 192 -6.54 3.86 10.18
C HIS A 192 -5.09 3.86 10.64
N GLY A 193 -4.62 2.70 11.12
CA GLY A 193 -3.29 2.51 11.72
C GLY A 193 -2.43 1.46 11.02
N ASP A 194 -2.93 0.83 9.97
CA ASP A 194 -2.16 -0.08 9.12
C ASP A 194 -1.07 0.67 8.35
N PRO A 195 0.01 -0.03 7.96
CA PRO A 195 0.33 -1.44 8.23
C PRO A 195 1.09 -1.61 9.57
N GLY A 196 0.87 -0.73 10.55
CA GLY A 196 1.53 -0.79 11.87
C GLY A 196 3.05 -0.58 11.79
N LEU A 197 3.82 -1.33 12.59
CA LEU A 197 5.28 -1.25 12.65
C LEU A 197 5.90 -1.98 11.44
N PHE A 198 5.64 -1.47 10.25
CA PHE A 198 6.07 -2.07 8.99
C PHE A 198 7.59 -1.95 8.81
N PRO A 199 8.30 -2.99 8.33
CA PRO A 199 9.75 -3.01 8.18
C PRO A 199 10.21 -2.22 6.95
N ILE A 200 9.82 -0.94 6.85
CA ILE A 200 10.03 -0.11 5.67
C ILE A 200 11.52 0.02 5.31
N ALA A 201 12.40 0.07 6.30
CA ALA A 201 13.83 0.19 6.07
C ALA A 201 14.37 -1.03 5.30
N SER A 202 13.91 -2.23 5.64
CA SER A 202 14.25 -3.46 4.92
C SER A 202 13.66 -3.45 3.51
N VAL A 203 12.39 -3.05 3.37
CA VAL A 203 11.71 -2.96 2.06
C VAL A 203 12.42 -1.99 1.12
N LEU A 204 12.86 -0.84 1.62
CA LEU A 204 13.53 0.20 0.82
C LEU A 204 15.05 0.02 0.71
N THR A 205 15.60 -1.08 1.22
CA THR A 205 17.04 -1.33 1.12
C THR A 205 17.43 -1.43 -0.35
N THR A 206 18.32 -0.53 -0.78
CA THR A 206 19.04 -0.67 -2.05
C THR A 206 19.96 -1.88 -1.93
N ALA A 207 19.76 -2.89 -2.78
CA ALA A 207 20.80 -3.90 -2.93
C ALA A 207 22.02 -3.16 -3.45
N THR A 208 23.09 -3.19 -2.67
CA THR A 208 24.41 -2.69 -3.07
C THR A 208 24.92 -3.43 -4.30
#